data_AF-A0A3M1I9P8-F1
#
_entry.id   AF-A0A3M1I9P8-F1
#
_cell.length_a   1.000
_cell.length_b   1.000
_cell.length_c   1.000
_cell.angle_alpha   90.00
_cell.angle_beta   90.00
_cell.angle_gamma   90.00
#
_symmetry.space_group_name_H-M   'P 1'
#
loop_
_entity.id
_entity.type
_entity.pdbx_description
1 polymer ?
#
loop_
_entity_poly.entity_id
_entity_poly.type
_entity_poly.pdbx_seq_one_letter_code
_entity_poly.pdbx_strand_id
1 'polypeptide(L)'
;MKHISDFTLNEYLDEALPPAARREVETHLSACPTCQERLDDLRFVFATLERLPELPLQHDLAPAILAHLPSRQATPSFTLLQASQWGLVIGVALWFGTSLARIVQIPTIPAFSFFIPSLIPQLALHPPMPPTFQLPPSFIPLLIASFLLWLFGNRVFLAESGQKIIEKNTTS
;
A
#
# COMPACT_ATOMS: atom_id res chain seq x y z
N MET A 1 -11.37 -20.41 49.29
CA MET A 1 -11.43 -19.91 47.89
C MET A 1 -10.00 -19.69 47.41
N LYS A 2 -9.71 -19.90 46.12
CA LYS A 2 -8.35 -19.70 45.56
C LYS A 2 -8.18 -18.22 45.21
N HIS A 3 -7.17 -17.56 45.76
CA HIS A 3 -6.84 -16.16 45.46
C HIS A 3 -6.07 -16.02 44.15
N ILE A 4 -6.12 -14.82 43.56
CA ILE A 4 -5.32 -14.46 42.37
C ILE A 4 -3.84 -14.38 42.78
N SER A 5 -2.95 -14.83 41.91
CA SER A 5 -1.51 -14.68 42.12
C SER A 5 -1.07 -13.24 41.95
N ASP A 6 0.01 -12.86 42.63
CA ASP A 6 0.54 -11.49 42.56
C ASP A 6 1.04 -11.16 41.14
N PHE A 7 1.53 -12.16 40.40
CA PHE A 7 1.92 -12.02 38.99
C PHE A 7 0.75 -11.57 38.11
N THR A 8 -0.39 -12.28 38.19
CA THR A 8 -1.59 -11.94 37.41
C THR A 8 -2.19 -10.60 37.83
N LEU A 9 -2.06 -10.21 39.09
CA LEU A 9 -2.51 -8.92 39.57
C LEU A 9 -1.67 -7.75 39.01
N ASN A 10 -0.35 -7.95 38.86
CA ASN A 10 0.52 -6.98 38.20
C ASN A 10 0.25 -6.92 36.68
N GLU A 11 0.08 -8.06 36.00
CA GLU A 11 -0.32 -8.07 34.58
C GLU A 11 -1.67 -7.37 34.34
N TYR A 12 -2.58 -7.43 35.31
CA TYR A 12 -3.85 -6.69 35.27
C TYR A 12 -3.61 -5.17 35.35
N LEU A 13 -2.71 -4.72 36.22
CA LEU A 13 -2.33 -3.31 36.37
C LEU A 13 -1.60 -2.76 35.15
N ASP A 14 -0.72 -3.56 34.55
CA ASP A 14 0.05 -3.20 33.34
C ASP A 14 -0.77 -3.27 32.04
N GLU A 15 -2.08 -3.57 32.14
CA GLU A 15 -2.97 -3.82 30.99
C GLU A 15 -2.48 -4.91 30.02
N ALA A 16 -1.65 -5.84 30.52
CA ALA A 16 -1.01 -6.90 29.74
C ALA A 16 -1.85 -8.18 29.62
N LEU A 17 -2.96 -8.30 30.36
CA LEU A 17 -3.83 -9.47 30.30
C LEU A 17 -4.70 -9.51 29.04
N PRO A 18 -4.86 -10.70 28.41
CA PRO A 18 -5.85 -10.90 27.36
C PRO A 18 -7.28 -10.57 27.84
N PRO A 19 -8.19 -10.13 26.94
CA PRO A 19 -9.53 -9.68 27.34
C PRO A 19 -10.36 -10.70 28.12
N ALA A 20 -10.19 -12.00 27.84
CA ALA A 20 -10.89 -13.08 28.55
C ALA A 20 -10.38 -13.21 30.01
N ALA A 21 -9.07 -13.28 30.19
CA ALA A 21 -8.45 -13.37 31.51
C ALA A 21 -8.73 -12.12 32.37
N ARG A 22 -8.76 -10.94 31.75
CA ARG A 22 -9.11 -9.69 32.44
C ARG A 22 -10.51 -9.74 33.04
N ARG A 23 -11.52 -10.24 32.31
CA ARG A 23 -12.89 -10.38 32.81
C ARG A 23 -13.00 -11.36 33.98
N GLU A 24 -12.23 -12.45 33.95
CA GLU A 24 -12.17 -13.41 35.05
C GLU A 24 -11.60 -12.77 36.32
N VAL A 25 -10.50 -12.00 36.17
CA VAL A 25 -9.89 -11.22 37.26
C VAL A 25 -10.88 -10.19 37.82
N GLU A 26 -11.56 -9.42 36.96
CA GLU A 26 -12.56 -8.43 37.38
C GLU A 26 -13.73 -9.07 38.14
N THR A 27 -14.21 -10.22 37.66
CA THR A 27 -15.25 -11.00 38.34
C THR A 27 -14.77 -11.44 39.72
N HIS A 28 -13.55 -11.94 39.83
CA HIS A 28 -12.98 -12.35 41.11
C HIS A 28 -12.77 -11.16 42.07
N LEU A 29 -12.27 -10.03 41.58
CA LEU A 29 -12.07 -8.83 42.38
C LEU A 29 -13.39 -8.29 42.94
N SER A 30 -14.50 -8.41 42.20
CA SER A 30 -15.83 -8.04 42.67
C SER A 30 -16.36 -8.93 43.81
N ALA A 31 -15.84 -10.15 43.93
CA ALA A 31 -16.30 -11.16 44.88
C ALA A 31 -15.33 -11.41 46.05
N CYS A 32 -14.07 -10.97 45.95
CA CYS A 32 -13.03 -11.25 46.93
C CYS A 32 -12.41 -9.97 47.51
N PRO A 33 -12.80 -9.55 48.73
CA PRO A 33 -12.30 -8.31 49.34
C PRO A 33 -10.80 -8.35 49.61
N THR A 34 -10.23 -9.52 49.94
CA THR A 34 -8.78 -9.68 50.16
C THR A 34 -7.98 -9.42 48.88
N CYS A 35 -8.48 -9.81 47.71
CA CYS A 35 -7.77 -9.52 46.45
C CYS A 35 -7.94 -8.06 46.04
N GLN A 36 -9.07 -7.43 46.40
CA GLN A 36 -9.30 -6.01 46.20
C GLN A 36 -8.37 -5.15 47.06
N GLU A 37 -8.21 -5.48 48.35
CA GLU A 37 -7.28 -4.80 49.25
C GLU A 37 -5.83 -4.86 48.72
N ARG A 38 -5.39 -6.04 48.28
CA ARG A 38 -4.05 -6.21 47.67
C ARG A 38 -3.88 -5.40 46.38
N LEU A 39 -4.94 -5.25 45.59
CA LEU A 39 -4.91 -4.41 44.38
C LEU A 39 -4.80 -2.93 44.74
N ASP A 40 -5.52 -2.48 45.77
CA ASP A 40 -5.50 -1.10 46.23
C ASP A 40 -4.13 -0.74 46.83
N ASP A 41 -3.48 -1.66 47.56
CA ASP A 41 -2.10 -1.51 48.03
C ASP A 41 -1.11 -1.31 46.87
N LEU A 42 -1.21 -2.14 45.82
CA LEU A 42 -0.36 -2.00 44.63
C LEU A 42 -0.60 -0.66 43.92
N ARG A 43 -1.86 -0.26 43.74
CA ARG A 43 -2.21 1.04 43.15
C ARG A 43 -1.66 2.21 43.95
N PHE A 44 -1.66 2.10 45.28
CA PHE A 44 -1.08 3.13 46.16
C PHE A 44 0.43 3.26 45.93
N VAL A 45 1.15 2.15 45.77
CA VAL A 45 2.58 2.16 45.44
C VAL A 45 2.83 2.87 44.11
N PHE A 46 2.12 2.50 43.04
CA PHE A 46 2.28 3.13 41.73
C PHE A 46 1.92 4.62 41.74
N ALA A 47 0.83 5.00 42.40
CA ALA A 47 0.45 6.40 42.55
C ALA A 47 1.49 7.21 43.36
N THR A 48 2.23 6.56 44.26
CA THR A 48 3.35 7.19 44.96
C THR A 48 4.55 7.36 44.05
N LEU A 49 4.87 6.33 43.24
CA LEU A 49 5.96 6.37 42.26
C LEU A 49 5.74 7.46 41.20
N GLU A 50 4.52 7.64 40.72
CA GLU A 50 4.16 8.69 39.75
C GLU A 50 4.33 10.11 40.29
N ARG A 51 4.32 10.29 41.62
CA ARG A 51 4.51 11.60 42.27
C ARG A 51 5.97 11.95 42.51
N LEU A 52 6.90 11.04 42.21
CA LEU A 52 8.32 11.35 42.36
C LEU A 52 8.69 12.49 41.39
N PRO A 53 9.55 13.42 41.82
CA PRO A 53 10.04 14.46 40.93
C PRO A 53 10.79 13.83 39.75
N GLU A 54 10.53 14.34 38.55
CA GLU A 54 11.35 13.98 37.38
C GLU A 54 12.79 14.40 37.63
N LEU A 55 13.70 13.43 37.63
CA LEU A 55 15.12 13.72 37.70
C LEU A 55 15.57 14.19 36.31
N PRO A 56 16.15 15.40 36.19
CA PRO A 56 16.75 15.81 34.93
C PRO A 56 17.89 14.85 34.60
N LEU A 57 17.89 14.32 33.38
CA LEU A 57 19.03 13.55 32.88
C LEU A 57 20.26 14.48 32.86
N GLN A 58 21.38 14.02 33.42
CA GLN A 58 22.62 14.80 33.45
C GLN A 58 23.18 15.06 32.04
N HIS A 59 22.85 14.20 31.08
CA HIS A 59 23.33 14.28 29.70
C HIS A 59 22.16 14.07 28.75
N ASP A 60 22.04 14.92 27.74
CA ASP A 60 21.09 14.72 26.65
C ASP A 60 21.60 13.61 25.73
N LEU A 61 20.90 12.47 25.74
CA LEU A 61 21.21 11.31 24.91
C LEU A 61 20.55 11.39 23.53
N ALA A 62 19.59 12.29 23.33
CA ALA A 62 18.85 12.40 22.08
C ALA A 62 19.76 12.63 20.86
N PRO A 63 20.78 13.52 20.89
CA PRO A 63 21.65 13.74 19.73
C PRO A 63 22.44 12.49 19.36
N ALA A 64 22.95 11.76 20.37
CA ALA A 64 23.71 10.54 20.17
C ALA A 64 22.83 9.44 19.56
N ILE A 65 21.61 9.26 20.06
CA ILE A 65 20.68 8.26 19.54
C ILE A 65 20.21 8.63 18.13
N LEU A 66 19.82 9.88 17.90
CA LEU A 66 19.38 10.37 16.58
C LEU A 66 20.46 10.23 15.51
N ALA A 67 21.73 10.41 15.87
CA ALA A 67 22.85 10.20 14.96
C ALA A 67 23.02 8.73 14.52
N HIS A 68 22.57 7.77 15.34
CA HIS A 68 22.63 6.33 15.04
C HIS A 68 21.36 5.79 14.39
N LEU A 69 20.29 6.59 14.31
CA LEU A 69 19.09 6.17 13.59
C LEU A 69 19.35 6.25 12.09
N PRO A 70 18.94 5.23 11.30
CA PRO A 70 19.04 5.29 9.85
C PRO A 70 18.22 6.49 9.36
N SER A 71 18.89 7.46 8.74
CA SER A 71 18.20 8.60 8.14
C SER A 71 17.15 8.07 7.17
N ARG A 72 15.87 8.43 7.36
CA ARG A 72 14.81 8.12 6.41
C ARG A 72 15.10 8.91 5.14
N GLN A 73 15.82 8.30 4.20
CA GLN A 73 16.16 8.94 2.94
C GLN A 73 14.85 9.28 2.23
N ALA A 74 14.62 10.57 2.02
CA ALA A 74 13.52 11.05 1.19
C ALA A 74 13.70 10.40 -0.18
N THR A 75 12.73 9.57 -0.59
CA THR A 75 12.76 8.97 -1.91
C THR A 75 12.72 10.11 -2.94
N PRO A 76 13.65 10.14 -3.91
CA PRO A 76 13.64 11.16 -4.93
C PRO A 76 12.30 11.12 -5.67
N SER A 77 11.79 12.29 -6.02
CA SER A 77 10.45 12.52 -6.58
C SER A 77 10.20 11.69 -7.84
N PHE A 78 9.72 10.48 -7.63
CA PHE A 78 9.27 9.51 -8.64
C PHE A 78 8.11 10.04 -9.51
N THR A 79 7.54 11.19 -9.13
CA THR A 79 6.38 11.84 -9.75
C THR A 79 6.69 12.45 -11.12
N LEU A 80 7.87 13.05 -11.31
CA LEU A 80 8.20 13.71 -12.59
C LEU A 80 8.55 12.70 -13.69
N LEU A 81 9.11 11.54 -13.31
CA LEU A 81 9.43 10.45 -14.23
C LEU A 81 8.23 9.56 -14.55
N GLN A 82 7.31 9.34 -13.60
CA GLN A 82 6.04 8.67 -13.92
C GLN A 82 5.22 9.48 -14.93
N ALA A 83 5.24 10.81 -14.86
CA ALA A 83 4.54 11.67 -15.81
C ALA A 83 5.03 11.46 -17.26
N SER A 84 6.34 11.28 -17.47
CA SER A 84 6.88 11.03 -18.81
C SER A 84 6.53 9.62 -19.33
N GLN A 85 6.47 8.62 -18.45
CA GLN A 85 6.07 7.25 -18.80
C GLN A 85 4.59 7.18 -19.23
N TRP A 86 3.70 7.83 -18.48
CA TRP A 86 2.28 7.91 -18.87
C TRP A 86 2.07 8.75 -20.13
N GLY A 87 2.84 9.82 -20.31
CA GLY A 87 2.79 10.65 -21.53
C GLY A 87 3.08 9.88 -22.81
N LEU A 88 4.07 8.98 -22.78
CA LEU A 88 4.43 8.16 -23.94
C LEU A 88 3.37 7.09 -24.24
N VAL A 89 2.82 6.43 -23.21
CA VAL A 89 1.73 5.45 -23.37
C VAL A 89 0.49 6.10 -23.97
N ILE A 90 0.08 7.27 -23.47
CA ILE A 90 -1.08 8.01 -23.98
C ILE A 90 -0.83 8.46 -25.42
N GLY A 91 0.36 8.97 -25.73
CA GLY A 91 0.72 9.39 -27.09
C GLY A 91 0.67 8.24 -28.10
N VAL A 92 1.22 7.07 -27.74
CA VAL A 92 1.16 5.87 -28.59
C VAL A 92 -0.27 5.37 -28.76
N ALA A 93 -1.08 5.36 -27.69
CA ALA A 93 -2.48 4.93 -27.75
C ALA A 93 -3.34 5.84 -28.64
N LEU A 94 -3.17 7.16 -28.54
CA LEU A 94 -3.87 8.14 -29.40
C LEU A 94 -3.45 8.02 -30.86
N TRP A 95 -2.15 7.83 -31.13
CA TRP A 95 -1.66 7.62 -32.49
C TRP A 95 -2.16 6.27 -33.07
N PHE A 96 -2.18 5.21 -32.25
CA PHE A 96 -2.70 3.91 -32.66
C PHE A 96 -4.21 3.98 -32.94
N GLY A 97 -5.00 4.60 -32.05
CA GLY A 97 -6.45 4.75 -32.24
C GLY A 97 -6.82 5.54 -33.50
N THR A 98 -6.12 6.65 -33.75
CA THR A 98 -6.33 7.47 -34.96
C THR A 98 -5.89 6.77 -36.23
N SER A 99 -4.81 5.98 -36.18
CA SER A 99 -4.34 5.17 -37.31
C SER A 99 -5.26 3.97 -37.59
N LEU A 100 -5.77 3.32 -36.54
CA LEU A 100 -6.73 2.22 -36.66
C LEU A 100 -8.06 2.70 -37.24
N ALA A 101 -8.53 3.89 -36.85
CA ALA A 101 -9.75 4.52 -37.39
C ALA A 101 -9.64 4.91 -38.88
N ARG A 102 -8.41 5.04 -39.43
CA ARG A 102 -8.20 5.25 -40.87
C ARG A 102 -8.18 3.94 -41.67
N ILE A 103 -7.76 2.84 -41.04
CA ILE A 103 -7.64 1.52 -41.68
C ILE A 103 -8.97 0.75 -41.59
N VAL A 104 -9.61 0.79 -40.42
CA VAL A 104 -10.95 0.29 -40.22
C VAL A 104 -11.88 1.42 -40.67
N GLN A 105 -12.46 1.32 -41.85
CA GLN A 105 -13.69 2.04 -42.16
C GLN A 105 -14.74 1.56 -41.17
N ILE A 106 -14.79 2.18 -39.98
CA ILE A 106 -15.85 1.96 -39.03
C ILE A 106 -17.10 2.44 -39.78
N PRO A 107 -18.03 1.56 -40.18
CA PRO A 107 -19.30 2.05 -40.69
C PRO A 107 -19.84 2.93 -39.56
N THR A 108 -20.02 4.22 -39.82
CA THR A 108 -20.71 5.11 -38.90
C THR A 108 -22.01 4.39 -38.57
N ILE A 109 -22.13 3.86 -37.35
CA ILE A 109 -23.38 3.24 -36.92
C ILE A 109 -24.34 4.42 -36.97
N PRO A 110 -25.32 4.45 -37.90
CA PRO A 110 -26.28 5.54 -37.89
C PRO A 110 -26.89 5.53 -36.50
N ALA A 111 -26.98 6.73 -35.90
CA ALA A 111 -27.43 6.96 -34.54
C ALA A 111 -28.48 5.91 -34.14
N PHE A 112 -28.18 5.17 -33.06
CA PHE A 112 -28.99 4.08 -32.53
C PHE A 112 -30.45 4.52 -32.50
N SER A 113 -31.18 4.19 -33.56
CA SER A 113 -32.57 4.60 -33.72
C SER A 113 -33.34 3.52 -32.99
N PHE A 114 -33.91 3.88 -31.84
CA PHE A 114 -34.88 3.05 -31.14
C PHE A 114 -36.09 2.84 -32.07
N PHE A 115 -36.01 1.83 -32.95
CA PHE A 115 -37.11 1.43 -33.81
C PHE A 115 -37.96 0.45 -33.01
N ILE A 116 -39.13 0.94 -32.61
CA ILE A 116 -40.18 0.20 -31.91
C ILE A 116 -40.55 -1.04 -32.76
N PRO A 117 -40.64 -2.24 -32.17
CA PRO A 117 -40.79 -3.47 -32.94
C PRO A 117 -42.21 -3.57 -33.48
N SER A 118 -42.36 -3.50 -34.80
CA SER A 118 -43.54 -4.03 -35.47
C SER A 118 -43.11 -4.98 -36.58
N LEU A 119 -43.23 -6.27 -36.25
CA LEU A 119 -43.71 -7.32 -37.15
C LEU A 119 -42.84 -7.68 -38.37
N ILE A 120 -41.76 -8.45 -38.15
CA ILE A 120 -41.20 -9.34 -39.18
C ILE A 120 -40.73 -10.65 -38.53
N PRO A 121 -41.47 -11.78 -38.68
CA PRO A 121 -40.95 -13.11 -38.42
C PRO A 121 -40.36 -13.63 -39.73
N GLN A 122 -39.04 -13.57 -39.91
CA GLN A 122 -38.39 -14.19 -41.07
C GLN A 122 -37.07 -14.83 -40.61
N LEU A 123 -37.02 -16.14 -40.80
CA LEU A 123 -35.89 -17.03 -40.59
C LEU A 123 -34.58 -16.45 -41.16
N ALA A 124 -33.57 -16.30 -40.30
CA ALA A 124 -32.17 -16.24 -40.71
C ALA A 124 -31.37 -17.27 -39.89
N LEU A 125 -31.53 -18.55 -40.25
CA LEU A 125 -30.54 -19.58 -39.99
C LEU A 125 -29.27 -19.18 -40.76
N HIS A 126 -28.31 -18.50 -40.14
CA HIS A 126 -26.86 -18.52 -40.44
C HIS A 126 -26.13 -17.63 -39.40
N PRO A 127 -25.26 -18.17 -38.52
CA PRO A 127 -24.45 -17.32 -37.64
C PRO A 127 -23.40 -16.57 -38.45
N PRO A 128 -23.20 -15.25 -38.23
CA PRO A 128 -22.10 -14.51 -38.87
C PRO A 128 -20.76 -15.03 -38.33
N MET A 129 -19.82 -15.36 -39.23
CA MET A 129 -18.46 -15.73 -38.82
C MET A 129 -17.76 -14.54 -38.17
N PRO A 130 -16.92 -14.76 -37.13
CA PRO A 130 -16.16 -13.68 -36.51
C PRO A 130 -15.13 -13.13 -37.51
N PRO A 131 -14.90 -11.81 -37.54
CA PRO A 131 -13.86 -11.23 -38.37
C PRO A 131 -12.48 -11.73 -37.90
N THR A 132 -11.70 -12.27 -38.83
CA THR A 132 -10.31 -12.66 -38.56
C THR A 132 -9.45 -11.41 -38.47
N PHE A 133 -9.02 -11.07 -37.25
CA PHE A 133 -8.17 -9.93 -36.99
C PHE A 133 -6.74 -10.22 -37.44
N GLN A 134 -6.40 -9.84 -38.68
CA GLN A 134 -5.03 -9.96 -39.20
C GLN A 134 -4.24 -8.70 -38.85
N LEU A 135 -3.34 -8.80 -37.85
CA LEU A 135 -2.38 -7.73 -37.57
C LEU A 135 -1.41 -7.62 -38.75
N PRO A 136 -1.22 -6.42 -39.34
CA PRO A 136 -0.23 -6.25 -40.40
C PRO A 136 1.18 -6.51 -39.83
N PRO A 137 2.03 -7.27 -40.53
CA PRO A 137 3.35 -7.68 -40.03
C PRO A 137 4.29 -6.51 -39.74
N SER A 138 4.00 -5.31 -40.27
CA SER A 138 4.71 -4.06 -40.00
C SER A 138 4.53 -3.52 -38.58
N PHE A 139 3.52 -3.97 -37.83
CA PHE A 139 3.26 -3.50 -36.47
C PHE A 139 4.13 -4.17 -35.40
N ILE A 140 4.52 -5.42 -35.63
CA ILE A 140 5.36 -6.21 -34.73
C ILE A 140 6.71 -5.52 -34.44
N PRO A 141 7.49 -5.04 -35.43
CA PRO A 141 8.75 -4.37 -35.16
C PRO A 141 8.58 -3.03 -34.42
N LEU A 142 7.45 -2.35 -34.61
CA LEU A 142 7.16 -1.06 -33.96
C LEU A 142 6.86 -1.24 -32.46
N LEU A 143 6.10 -2.28 -32.11
CA LEU A 143 5.86 -2.67 -30.72
C LEU A 143 7.14 -3.13 -30.04
N ILE A 144 7.96 -3.93 -30.72
CA ILE A 144 9.26 -4.37 -30.21
C ILE A 144 10.19 -3.17 -29.99
N ALA A 145 10.28 -2.25 -30.95
CA ALA A 145 11.10 -1.05 -30.82
C ALA A 145 10.65 -0.15 -29.65
N SER A 146 9.33 0.04 -29.48
CA SER A 146 8.79 0.78 -28.34
C SER A 146 9.10 0.10 -27.01
N PHE A 147 9.02 -1.23 -26.94
CA PHE A 147 9.32 -1.99 -25.73
C PHE A 147 10.82 -1.96 -25.39
N LEU A 148 11.70 -2.07 -26.39
CA LEU A 148 13.14 -1.97 -26.22
C LEU A 148 13.59 -0.57 -25.80
N LEU A 149 12.99 0.48 -26.36
CA LEU A 149 13.27 1.86 -25.96
C LEU A 149 12.87 2.10 -24.49
N TRP A 150 11.73 1.54 -24.07
CA TRP A 150 11.28 1.58 -22.67
C TRP A 150 12.23 0.81 -21.74
N LEU A 151 12.62 -0.41 -22.10
CA LEU A 151 13.58 -1.20 -21.32
C LEU A 151 14.94 -0.51 -21.20
N PHE A 152 15.43 0.07 -22.29
CA PHE A 152 16.72 0.74 -22.30
C PHE A 152 16.72 1.99 -21.41
N GLY A 153 15.67 2.81 -21.50
CA GLY A 153 15.50 3.97 -20.61
C GLY A 153 15.45 3.57 -19.14
N ASN A 154 14.78 2.46 -18.82
CA ASN A 154 14.68 1.96 -17.45
C ASN A 154 16.03 1.38 -16.95
N ARG A 155 16.79 0.69 -17.81
CA ARG A 155 18.10 0.13 -17.43
C ARG A 155 19.17 1.19 -17.17
N VAL A 156 19.27 2.22 -18.01
CA VAL A 156 20.25 3.31 -17.83
C VAL A 156 20.00 4.04 -16.50
N PHE A 157 18.74 4.21 -16.12
CA PHE A 157 18.36 4.87 -14.87
C PHE A 157 18.70 4.04 -13.62
N LEU A 158 18.49 2.72 -13.67
CA LEU A 158 18.89 1.83 -12.57
C LEU A 158 20.42 1.81 -12.36
N ALA A 159 21.19 2.00 -13.43
CA ALA A 159 22.64 2.10 -13.36
C ALA A 159 23.10 3.41 -12.69
N GLU A 160 22.54 4.56 -13.08
CA GLU A 160 22.90 5.85 -12.48
C GLU A 160 22.48 5.97 -11.00
N SER A 161 21.32 5.43 -10.64
CA SER A 161 20.85 5.41 -9.25
C SER A 161 21.71 4.48 -8.38
N GLY A 162 22.15 3.34 -8.90
CA GLY A 162 23.07 2.45 -8.20
C GLY A 162 24.44 3.08 -7.95
N GLN A 163 24.99 3.83 -8.91
CA GLN A 163 26.31 4.44 -8.80
C GLN A 163 26.35 5.57 -7.76
N LYS A 164 25.30 6.40 -7.67
CA LYS A 164 25.18 7.45 -6.65
C LYS A 164 25.07 6.90 -5.22
N ILE A 165 24.56 5.68 -5.04
CA ILE A 165 24.48 5.02 -3.74
C ILE A 165 25.87 4.53 -3.30
N ILE A 166 26.68 4.02 -4.23
CA ILE A 166 28.01 3.47 -3.93
C ILE A 166 29.00 4.60 -3.61
N GLU A 167 28.99 5.70 -4.36
CA GLU A 167 29.91 6.83 -4.18
C GLU A 167 29.70 7.57 -2.83
N LYS A 168 28.47 7.55 -2.31
CA LYS A 168 28.13 8.16 -1.02
C LYS A 168 28.52 7.29 0.19
N ASN A 169 28.71 5.99 -0.02
CA ASN A 169 29.13 5.05 1.04
C ASN A 169 30.66 4.91 1.16
N THR A 170 31.44 5.36 0.17
CA THR A 170 32.91 5.29 0.20
C THR A 170 33.57 6.59 0.69
N THR A 171 32.78 7.64 0.96
CA THR A 171 33.26 8.97 1.38
C THR A 171 32.88 9.34 2.82
N SER A 172 32.37 8.38 3.61
CA SER A 172 32.04 8.56 5.03
C SER A 172 32.79 7.58 5.93
#